data_AF-A0A5N6N162-F1
#
_entry.id   AF-A0A5N6N162-F1
#
_cell.length_a   1.000
_cell.length_b   1.000
_cell.length_c   1.000
_cell.angle_alpha   90.00
_cell.angle_beta   90.00
_cell.angle_gamma   90.00
#
_symmetry.space_group_name_H-M   'P 1'
#
loop_
_entity.id
_entity.type
_entity.pdbx_description
1 polymer ?
#
loop_
_entity_poly.entity_id
_entity_poly.type
_entity_poly.pdbx_seq_one_letter_code
_entity_poly.pdbx_strand_id
1 'polypeptide(L)'
;MEALNFRSLIIFSAFLHVLLIVYGEWQDTHMEVRYTDVDYFVFSDVAALVVAGKSPYKRSTYRYSPLIAYILAPNSFIHRSWGKFLFSASDLLVGYFIRSILKLRGVPENLSIYSVIVWLFNPFTFTIGTRGNCEPIICAIILWIILCIMRAQTHWLFWGYMLEFKGKQVFLQLWAASLLFFAANTYVMITIILRHTYSPVFKRLASILQIVNRADPSFRGQIQPPWILLNSTAVWTSRRLETKKGVVSDEMLRGVQNKHRSRDSRIG
;
A
#
# COMPACT_ATOMS: atom_id res chain seq x y z
N MET A 1 32.95 15.26 21.95
CA MET A 1 32.02 15.75 20.90
C MET A 1 30.76 16.20 21.62
N GLU A 2 30.47 17.49 21.64
CA GLU A 2 29.21 17.99 22.19
C GLU A 2 28.05 17.26 21.51
N ALA A 3 27.13 16.73 22.31
CA ALA A 3 25.98 16.02 21.79
C ALA A 3 25.15 17.00 20.94
N LEU A 4 25.16 16.81 19.62
CA LEU A 4 24.31 17.55 18.68
C LEU A 4 22.87 17.49 19.17
N ASN A 5 22.32 18.65 19.53
CA ASN A 5 20.97 18.72 20.06
C ASN A 5 19.96 18.43 18.93
N PHE A 6 19.17 17.37 19.09
CA PHE A 6 18.14 16.97 18.13
C PHE A 6 17.19 18.12 17.76
N ARG A 7 16.85 18.99 18.71
CA ARG A 7 15.98 20.14 18.43
C ARG A 7 16.64 21.11 17.45
N SER A 8 17.92 21.43 17.68
CA SER A 8 18.70 22.28 16.79
C SER A 8 18.83 21.67 15.39
N LEU A 9 18.99 20.34 15.31
CA LEU A 9 19.06 19.61 14.04
C LEU A 9 17.78 19.77 13.21
N ILE A 10 16.62 19.58 13.84
CA ILE A 10 15.32 19.73 13.17
C ILE A 10 15.08 21.19 12.75
N ILE A 11 15.42 22.16 13.60
CA ILE A 11 15.28 23.59 13.27
C ILE A 11 16.18 23.96 12.09
N PHE A 12 17.43 23.50 12.08
CA PHE A 12 18.35 23.74 10.97
C PHE A 12 17.87 23.09 9.67
N SER A 13 17.39 21.84 9.73
CA SER A 13 16.80 21.17 8.57
C SER A 13 15.54 21.91 8.08
N ALA A 14 14.67 22.38 8.97
CA ALA A 14 13.49 23.15 8.59
C ALA A 14 13.86 24.44 7.87
N PHE A 15 14.88 25.16 8.38
CA PHE A 15 15.41 26.36 7.71
C PHE A 15 15.98 26.04 6.33
N LEU A 16 16.76 24.96 6.20
CA LEU A 16 17.27 24.48 4.92
C LEU A 16 16.15 24.20 3.91
N HIS A 17 15.09 23.51 4.34
CA HIS A 17 13.95 23.20 3.48
C HIS A 17 13.22 24.48 3.00
N VAL A 18 13.02 25.45 3.90
CA VAL A 18 12.42 26.75 3.54
C VAL A 18 13.31 27.48 2.52
N LEU A 19 14.62 27.53 2.76
CA LEU A 19 15.58 28.16 1.86
C LEU A 19 15.52 27.53 0.46
N LEU A 20 15.47 26.19 0.38
CA LEU A 20 15.38 25.48 -0.90
C LEU A 20 14.05 25.69 -1.62
N ILE A 21 12.94 25.82 -0.90
CA ILE A 21 11.64 26.15 -1.52
C ILE A 21 11.71 27.55 -2.13
N VAL A 22 12.24 28.54 -1.41
CA VAL A 22 12.40 29.92 -1.90
C VAL A 22 13.36 29.97 -3.07
N TYR A 23 14.50 29.28 -2.98
CA TYR A 23 15.44 29.15 -4.08
C TYR A 23 14.81 28.48 -5.30
N GLY A 24 13.98 27.45 -5.10
CA GLY A 24 13.25 26.76 -6.16
C GLY A 24 12.27 27.67 -6.90
N GLU A 25 11.56 28.55 -6.19
CA GLU A 25 10.69 29.55 -6.83
C GLU A 25 11.48 30.58 -7.64
N TRP A 26 12.63 31.02 -7.11
CA TRP A 26 13.54 31.89 -7.85
C TRP A 26 14.11 31.20 -9.10
N GLN A 27 14.55 29.94 -8.97
CA GLN A 27 15.06 29.16 -10.10
C GLN A 27 13.99 28.96 -11.18
N ASP A 28 12.76 28.63 -10.80
CA ASP A 28 11.65 28.42 -11.74
C ASP A 28 11.30 29.67 -12.57
N THR A 29 11.66 30.86 -12.09
CA THR A 29 11.39 32.14 -12.77
C THR A 29 12.57 32.64 -13.59
N HIS A 30 13.81 32.25 -13.26
CA HIS A 30 15.03 32.78 -13.88
C HIS A 30 15.75 31.78 -14.81
N MET A 31 15.47 30.49 -14.69
CA MET A 31 16.16 29.44 -15.46
C MET A 31 15.19 28.67 -16.35
N GLU A 32 15.68 28.17 -17.49
CA GLU A 32 14.91 27.31 -18.39
C GLU A 32 14.56 25.96 -17.73
N VAL A 33 15.51 25.40 -16.98
CA VAL A 33 15.32 24.15 -16.24
C VAL A 33 14.66 24.43 -14.90
N ARG A 34 13.40 24.00 -14.79
CA ARG A 34 12.61 24.16 -13.57
C ARG A 34 13.11 23.26 -12.44
N TYR A 35 13.12 23.82 -11.25
CA TYR A 35 13.34 23.10 -10.01
C TYR A 35 12.12 22.27 -9.63
N THR A 36 10.92 22.86 -9.73
CA THR A 36 9.66 22.21 -9.35
C THR A 36 9.37 20.97 -10.19
N ASP A 37 8.93 19.91 -9.53
CA ASP A 37 8.53 18.67 -10.20
C ASP A 37 7.28 18.89 -11.07
N VAL A 38 7.20 18.20 -12.21
CA VAL A 38 6.08 18.27 -13.14
C VAL A 38 4.78 17.83 -12.46
N ASP A 39 4.86 16.82 -11.59
CA ASP A 39 3.70 16.29 -10.87
C ASP A 39 3.10 17.32 -9.91
N TYR A 40 3.89 18.26 -9.40
CA TYR A 40 3.39 19.33 -8.53
C TYR A 40 2.40 20.27 -9.23
N PHE A 41 2.59 20.49 -10.54
CA PHE A 41 1.64 21.26 -11.33
C PHE A 41 0.33 20.49 -11.51
N VAL A 42 0.41 19.18 -11.77
CA VAL A 42 -0.78 18.32 -11.87
C VAL A 42 -1.54 18.33 -10.54
N PHE A 43 -0.86 18.26 -9.40
CA PHE A 43 -1.49 18.36 -8.09
C PHE A 43 -2.21 19.70 -7.88
N SER A 44 -1.57 20.81 -8.28
CA SER A 44 -2.13 22.14 -8.12
C SER A 44 -3.35 22.38 -9.01
N ASP A 45 -3.34 21.89 -10.25
CA ASP A 45 -4.49 21.95 -11.16
C ASP A 45 -5.69 21.19 -10.59
N VAL A 46 -5.43 19.99 -10.07
CA VAL A 46 -6.45 19.10 -9.54
C VAL A 46 -7.00 19.61 -8.21
N ALA A 47 -6.17 20.24 -7.38
CA ALA A 47 -6.62 20.96 -6.19
C ALA A 47 -7.59 22.09 -6.54
N ALA A 48 -7.32 22.85 -7.60
CA ALA A 48 -8.24 23.88 -8.09
C ALA A 48 -9.56 23.28 -8.62
N LEU A 49 -9.52 22.12 -9.27
CA LEU A 49 -10.73 21.40 -9.69
C LEU A 49 -11.59 20.98 -8.48
N VAL A 50 -10.97 20.47 -7.42
CA VAL A 50 -11.66 20.08 -6.19
C VAL A 50 -12.34 21.28 -5.52
N VAL A 51 -11.64 22.42 -5.44
CA VAL A 51 -12.20 23.67 -4.90
C VAL A 51 -13.38 24.17 -5.74
N ALA A 52 -13.34 23.96 -7.06
CA ALA A 52 -14.46 24.24 -7.97
C ALA A 52 -15.59 23.18 -7.92
N GLY A 53 -15.55 22.22 -6.98
CA GLY A 53 -16.56 21.16 -6.84
C GLY A 53 -16.52 20.09 -7.95
N LYS A 54 -15.42 20.03 -8.72
CA LYS A 54 -15.24 19.07 -9.81
C LYS A 54 -14.42 17.86 -9.35
N SER A 55 -14.64 16.72 -10.01
CA SER A 55 -13.85 15.52 -9.75
C SER A 55 -12.36 15.73 -10.10
N PRO A 56 -11.42 15.31 -9.23
CA PRO A 56 -9.98 15.30 -9.49
C PRO A 56 -9.59 14.65 -10.83
N TYR A 57 -10.31 13.58 -11.18
CA TYR A 57 -10.05 12.75 -12.35
C TYR A 57 -10.49 13.38 -13.67
N LYS A 58 -11.08 14.58 -13.65
CA LYS A 58 -11.30 15.34 -14.89
C LYS A 58 -9.98 15.73 -15.56
N ARG A 59 -8.88 15.78 -14.81
CA ARG A 59 -7.52 15.92 -15.37
C ARG A 59 -7.03 14.55 -15.81
N SER A 60 -6.86 14.35 -17.12
CA SER A 60 -6.46 13.06 -17.71
C SER A 60 -5.10 12.53 -17.25
N THR A 61 -4.18 13.41 -16.85
CA THR A 61 -2.83 13.04 -16.37
C THR A 61 -2.76 12.70 -14.88
N TYR A 62 -3.87 12.82 -14.13
CA TYR A 62 -3.89 12.59 -12.69
C TYR A 62 -4.03 11.09 -12.36
N ARG A 63 -2.96 10.50 -11.80
CA ARG A 63 -2.94 9.08 -11.39
C ARG A 63 -2.97 8.84 -9.88
N TYR A 64 -3.01 9.89 -9.09
CA TYR A 64 -2.80 9.83 -7.64
C TYR A 64 -4.11 9.68 -6.85
N SER A 65 -4.01 9.33 -5.57
CA SER A 65 -5.18 9.20 -4.69
C SER A 65 -5.92 10.54 -4.57
N PRO A 66 -7.26 10.63 -4.67
CA PRO A 66 -8.01 11.88 -4.55
C PRO A 66 -7.70 12.67 -3.28
N LEU A 67 -7.30 11.96 -2.22
CA LEU A 67 -6.94 12.55 -0.94
C LEU A 67 -5.81 13.59 -1.06
N ILE A 68 -4.84 13.40 -1.96
CA ILE A 68 -3.78 14.40 -2.15
C ILE A 68 -4.34 15.72 -2.72
N ALA A 69 -5.33 15.64 -3.62
CA ALA A 69 -5.97 16.82 -4.18
C ALA A 69 -6.74 17.64 -3.13
N TYR A 70 -7.42 16.97 -2.19
CA TYR A 70 -8.11 17.66 -1.09
C TYR A 70 -7.13 18.32 -0.11
N ILE A 71 -6.06 17.61 0.25
CA ILE A 71 -5.02 18.14 1.16
C ILE A 71 -4.33 19.37 0.54
N LEU A 72 -4.18 19.37 -0.79
CA LEU A 72 -3.57 20.46 -1.55
C LEU A 72 -4.56 21.51 -2.02
N ALA A 73 -5.84 21.43 -1.65
CA ALA A 73 -6.83 22.48 -1.95
C ALA A 73 -6.33 23.91 -1.61
N PRO A 74 -5.58 24.14 -0.51
CA PRO A 74 -5.04 25.46 -0.20
C PRO A 74 -4.00 25.98 -1.22
N ASN A 75 -3.47 25.14 -2.12
CA ASN A 75 -2.62 25.62 -3.22
C ASN A 75 -3.35 26.65 -4.10
N SER A 76 -4.68 26.58 -4.17
CA SER A 76 -5.49 27.45 -5.04
C SER A 76 -5.87 28.79 -4.41
N PHE A 77 -5.98 28.88 -3.08
CA PHE A 77 -6.47 30.08 -2.39
C PHE A 77 -5.51 30.67 -1.34
N ILE A 78 -4.47 29.94 -0.90
CA ILE A 78 -3.42 30.47 -0.01
C ILE A 78 -2.19 30.85 -0.83
N HIS A 79 -1.49 29.85 -1.37
CA HIS A 79 -0.26 30.06 -2.14
C HIS A 79 0.06 28.81 -2.96
N ARG A 80 0.59 28.99 -4.17
CA ARG A 80 0.92 27.86 -5.07
C ARG A 80 1.89 26.87 -4.44
N SER A 81 2.79 27.32 -3.56
CA SER A 81 3.80 26.47 -2.90
C SER A 81 3.38 25.86 -1.56
N TRP A 82 2.12 26.01 -1.15
CA TRP A 82 1.60 25.40 0.08
C TRP A 82 1.95 23.91 0.20
N GLY A 83 1.73 23.14 -0.86
CA GLY A 83 2.07 21.73 -0.91
C GLY A 83 3.55 21.42 -0.70
N LYS A 84 4.47 22.26 -1.18
CA LYS A 84 5.93 22.07 -0.95
C LYS A 84 6.29 22.18 0.53
N PHE A 85 5.67 23.12 1.25
CA PHE A 85 5.84 23.24 2.69
C PHE A 85 5.28 22.02 3.43
N LEU A 86 4.11 21.52 3.01
CA LEU A 86 3.52 20.32 3.59
C LEU A 86 4.38 19.06 3.39
N PHE A 87 4.92 18.88 2.18
CA PHE A 87 5.80 17.75 1.87
C PHE A 87 7.11 17.84 2.65
N SER A 88 7.70 19.04 2.72
CA SER A 88 8.90 19.28 3.50
C SER A 88 8.69 19.09 5.01
N ALA A 89 7.54 19.51 5.54
CA ALA A 89 7.17 19.26 6.94
C ALA A 89 7.04 17.74 7.22
N SER A 90 6.54 16.98 6.24
CA SER A 90 6.45 15.52 6.35
C SER A 90 7.82 14.85 6.37
N ASP A 91 8.81 15.39 5.67
CA ASP A 91 10.19 14.90 5.72
C ASP A 91 10.82 15.11 7.11
N LEU A 92 10.56 16.26 7.76
CA LEU A 92 10.95 16.50 9.15
C LEU A 92 10.30 15.49 10.12
N LEU A 93 9.02 15.13 9.86
CA LEU A 93 8.33 14.09 10.63
C LEU A 93 8.97 12.71 10.44
N VAL A 94 9.43 12.39 9.23
CA VAL A 94 10.19 11.16 8.97
C VAL A 94 11.45 11.11 9.86
N GLY A 95 12.23 12.19 9.89
CA GLY A 95 13.39 12.28 10.78
C GLY A 95 13.03 12.07 12.26
N TYR A 96 11.93 12.66 12.72
CA TYR A 96 11.41 12.46 14.08
C TYR A 96 10.99 11.00 14.35
N PHE A 97 10.30 10.36 13.41
CA PHE A 97 9.87 8.96 13.55
C PHE A 97 11.04 7.99 13.53
N ILE A 98 12.05 8.21 12.68
CA ILE A 98 13.29 7.41 12.66
C ILE A 98 13.92 7.40 14.06
N ARG A 99 14.14 8.57 14.67
CA ARG A 99 14.70 8.66 16.02
C ARG A 99 13.81 7.96 17.05
N SER A 100 12.49 8.17 16.96
CA SER A 100 11.53 7.59 17.90
C SER A 100 11.54 6.06 17.86
N ILE A 101 11.61 5.47 16.66
CA ILE A 101 11.71 4.02 16.46
C ILE A 101 13.04 3.50 17.03
N LEU A 102 14.17 4.15 16.70
CA LEU A 102 15.49 3.73 17.19
C LEU A 102 15.58 3.79 18.72
N LYS A 103 14.97 4.81 19.33
CA LYS A 103 14.85 4.91 20.79
C LYS A 103 14.01 3.81 21.41
N LEU A 104 12.89 3.44 20.79
CA LEU A 104 12.09 2.29 21.24
C LEU A 104 12.85 0.96 21.14
N ARG A 105 13.80 0.85 20.21
CA ARG A 105 14.67 -0.34 20.07
C ARG A 105 15.89 -0.34 21.00
N GLY A 106 16.08 0.70 21.81
CA GLY A 106 17.22 0.80 22.72
C GLY A 106 18.55 1.16 22.05
N VAL A 107 18.53 1.71 20.84
CA VAL A 107 19.74 2.16 20.12
C VAL A 107 20.35 3.38 20.82
N PRO A 108 21.69 3.46 20.95
CA PRO A 108 22.35 4.61 21.55
C PRO A 108 21.99 5.93 20.83
N GLU A 109 21.99 7.04 21.59
CA GLU A 109 21.59 8.36 21.06
C GLU A 109 22.45 8.78 19.87
N ASN A 110 23.76 8.55 19.92
CA ASN A 110 24.69 8.95 18.86
C ASN A 110 24.31 8.35 17.50
N LEU A 111 24.09 7.03 17.44
CA LEU A 111 23.68 6.34 16.22
C LEU A 111 22.31 6.82 15.74
N SER A 112 21.38 7.07 16.67
CA SER A 112 20.05 7.59 16.34
C SER A 112 20.13 8.97 15.68
N ILE A 113 20.99 9.87 16.20
CA ILE A 113 21.22 11.19 15.63
C ILE A 113 21.86 11.08 14.25
N TYR A 114 22.87 10.22 14.07
CA TYR A 114 23.49 10.00 12.76
C TYR A 114 22.49 9.51 11.71
N SER A 115 21.59 8.58 12.06
CA SER A 115 20.53 8.13 11.15
C SER A 115 19.60 9.27 10.73
N VAL A 116 19.26 10.19 11.65
CA VAL A 116 18.44 11.37 11.32
C VAL A 116 19.22 12.34 10.43
N ILE A 117 20.51 12.56 10.71
CA ILE A 117 21.36 13.42 9.87
C ILE A 117 21.41 12.88 8.44
N VAL A 118 21.68 11.58 8.30
CA VAL A 118 21.73 10.91 7.00
C VAL A 118 20.40 11.03 6.25
N TRP A 119 19.26 11.01 6.94
CA TRP A 119 17.98 11.23 6.28
C TRP A 119 17.75 12.70 5.90
N LEU A 120 17.89 13.64 6.85
CA LEU A 120 17.48 15.04 6.65
C LEU A 120 18.45 15.87 5.78
N PHE A 121 19.71 15.45 5.68
CA PHE A 121 20.75 16.18 4.94
C PHE A 121 21.25 15.41 3.71
N ASN A 122 20.58 14.33 3.32
CA ASN A 122 20.87 13.66 2.07
C ASN A 122 20.29 14.47 0.90
N PRO A 123 21.11 14.87 -0.10
CA PRO A 123 20.67 15.70 -1.22
C PRO A 123 19.50 15.11 -2.00
N PHE A 124 19.30 13.79 -2.00
CA PHE A 124 18.14 13.19 -2.65
C PHE A 124 16.85 13.37 -1.83
N THR A 125 16.89 13.15 -0.51
CA THR A 125 15.67 13.14 0.32
C THR A 125 15.09 14.54 0.50
N PHE A 126 15.91 15.51 0.90
CA PHE A 126 15.42 16.87 1.14
C PHE A 126 15.04 17.60 -0.16
N THR A 127 15.59 17.20 -1.31
CA THR A 127 15.20 17.79 -2.61
C THR A 127 13.87 17.25 -3.12
N ILE A 128 13.53 15.98 -2.88
CA ILE A 128 12.24 15.41 -3.32
C ILE A 128 11.06 16.19 -2.74
N GLY A 129 11.07 16.45 -1.43
CA GLY A 129 10.01 17.19 -0.76
C GLY A 129 9.94 18.67 -1.18
N THR A 130 11.09 19.33 -1.29
CA THR A 130 11.17 20.76 -1.65
C THR A 130 10.86 21.02 -3.12
N ARG A 131 11.08 20.06 -4.02
CA ARG A 131 10.65 20.11 -5.43
C ARG A 131 9.14 19.95 -5.61
N GLY A 132 8.42 19.50 -4.57
CA GLY A 132 6.96 19.36 -4.62
C GLY A 132 6.46 17.93 -4.87
N ASN A 133 7.23 16.90 -4.51
CA ASN A 133 6.75 15.53 -4.62
C ASN A 133 6.26 14.98 -3.27
N CYS A 134 5.29 14.06 -3.32
CA CYS A 134 4.49 13.61 -2.18
C CYS A 134 5.06 12.38 -1.44
N GLU A 135 6.19 11.81 -1.87
CA GLU A 135 6.81 10.65 -1.21
C GLU A 135 7.10 10.87 0.28
N PRO A 136 7.56 12.05 0.74
CA PRO A 136 7.80 12.26 2.17
C PRO A 136 6.55 12.04 3.04
N ILE A 137 5.35 12.37 2.53
CA ILE A 137 4.08 12.05 3.23
C ILE A 137 3.92 10.53 3.36
N ILE A 138 4.15 9.79 2.28
CA ILE A 138 3.99 8.34 2.25
C ILE A 138 4.99 7.70 3.24
N CYS A 139 6.24 8.14 3.21
CA CYS A 139 7.27 7.71 4.15
C CYS A 139 6.87 8.00 5.61
N ALA A 140 6.36 9.20 5.90
CA ALA A 140 5.91 9.59 7.23
C ALA A 140 4.77 8.69 7.72
N ILE A 141 3.77 8.41 6.88
CA ILE A 141 2.63 7.54 7.23
C ILE A 141 3.10 6.11 7.51
N ILE A 142 4.00 5.55 6.69
CA ILE A 142 4.52 4.19 6.88
C ILE A 142 5.25 4.09 8.23
N LEU A 143 6.15 5.04 8.52
CA LEU A 143 6.89 5.03 9.79
C LEU A 143 5.97 5.28 10.99
N TRP A 144 4.95 6.11 10.82
CA TRP A 144 3.93 6.32 11.85
C TRP A 144 3.17 5.03 12.16
N ILE A 145 2.76 4.26 11.14
CA ILE A 145 2.11 2.95 11.33
C ILE A 145 3.04 1.99 12.09
N ILE A 146 4.32 1.91 11.71
CA ILE A 146 5.31 1.07 12.40
C ILE A 146 5.42 1.47 13.88
N LEU A 147 5.50 2.77 14.14
CA LEU A 147 5.59 3.32 15.50
C LEU A 147 4.33 3.03 16.32
N CYS A 148 3.14 3.12 15.72
CA CYS A 148 1.88 2.73 16.35
C CYS A 148 1.89 1.24 16.75
N ILE A 149 2.33 0.35 15.85
CA ILE A 149 2.41 -1.10 16.13
C ILE A 149 3.38 -1.37 17.29
N MET A 150 4.57 -0.79 17.25
CA MET A 150 5.58 -0.98 18.31
C MET A 150 5.07 -0.49 19.67
N ARG A 151 4.46 0.69 19.73
CA ARG A 151 3.91 1.24 20.98
C ARG A 151 2.75 0.40 21.51
N ALA A 152 1.88 -0.11 20.63
CA ALA A 152 0.79 -0.99 21.04
C ALA A 152 1.31 -2.30 21.65
N GLN A 153 2.36 -2.90 21.05
CA GLN A 153 3.03 -4.08 21.59
C GLN A 153 3.64 -3.82 22.96
N THR A 154 4.35 -2.70 23.14
CA THR A 154 4.91 -2.32 24.45
C THR A 154 3.82 -2.11 25.50
N HIS A 155 2.71 -1.46 25.12
CA HIS A 155 1.58 -1.22 26.01
C HIS A 155 0.91 -2.54 26.44
N TRP A 156 0.71 -3.46 25.50
CA TRP A 156 0.15 -4.78 25.79
C TRP A 156 1.05 -5.59 26.72
N LEU A 157 2.36 -5.66 26.42
CA LEU A 157 3.35 -6.32 27.27
C LEU A 157 3.45 -5.71 28.67
N PHE A 158 3.32 -4.39 28.78
CA PHE A 158 3.35 -3.68 30.06
C PHE A 158 2.21 -4.14 30.99
N TRP A 159 0.99 -4.26 30.47
CA TRP A 159 -0.13 -4.77 31.26
C TRP A 159 0.04 -6.25 31.62
N GLY A 160 0.57 -7.06 30.70
CA GLY A 160 0.91 -8.46 30.99
C GLY A 160 1.93 -8.57 32.13
N TYR A 161 2.97 -7.73 32.10
CA TYR A 161 3.97 -7.68 33.16
C TYR A 161 3.38 -7.27 34.52
N MET A 162 2.48 -6.29 34.55
CA MET A 162 1.81 -5.86 35.79
C MET A 162 0.95 -6.95 36.42
N LEU A 163 0.30 -7.77 35.59
CA LEU A 163 -0.51 -8.89 36.04
C LEU A 163 0.39 -10.02 36.56
N GLU A 164 1.33 -10.50 35.73
CA GLU A 164 2.12 -11.71 35.97
C GLU A 164 3.16 -11.50 37.09
N PHE A 165 3.91 -10.40 37.05
CA PHE A 165 5.05 -10.19 37.94
C PHE A 165 4.74 -9.29 39.14
N LYS A 166 3.79 -8.35 39.02
CA LYS A 166 3.42 -7.45 40.13
C LYS A 166 2.13 -7.85 40.85
N GLY A 167 1.43 -8.89 40.38
CA GLY A 167 0.21 -9.40 41.01
C GLY A 167 -0.93 -8.38 41.13
N LYS A 168 -0.89 -7.29 40.33
CA LYS A 168 -1.95 -6.27 40.36
C LYS A 168 -3.14 -6.74 39.52
N GLN A 169 -4.35 -6.53 40.03
CA GLN A 169 -5.59 -6.86 39.30
C GLN A 169 -5.84 -5.87 38.15
N VAL A 170 -5.14 -6.04 37.02
CA VAL A 170 -5.26 -5.20 35.80
C VAL A 170 -6.05 -5.90 34.70
N PHE A 171 -6.95 -6.82 35.05
CA PHE A 171 -7.66 -7.68 34.11
C PHE A 171 -8.43 -6.90 33.04
N LEU A 172 -9.10 -5.80 33.42
CA LEU A 172 -9.89 -4.99 32.49
C LEU A 172 -9.00 -4.24 31.49
N GLN A 173 -7.88 -3.67 31.96
CA GLN A 173 -6.90 -2.98 31.12
C GLN A 173 -6.20 -3.94 30.16
N LEU A 174 -5.81 -5.13 30.65
CA LEU A 174 -5.20 -6.17 29.83
C LEU A 174 -6.17 -6.71 28.78
N TRP A 175 -7.44 -6.89 29.14
CA TRP A 175 -8.49 -7.31 28.21
C TRP A 175 -8.70 -6.28 27.09
N ALA A 176 -8.83 -4.99 27.45
CA ALA A 176 -8.98 -3.92 26.48
C ALA A 176 -7.76 -3.78 25.55
N ALA A 177 -6.53 -3.88 26.11
CA ALA A 177 -5.30 -3.88 25.33
C ALA A 177 -5.22 -5.07 24.35
N SER A 178 -5.66 -6.25 24.78
CA SER A 178 -5.69 -7.45 23.95
C SER A 178 -6.71 -7.34 22.82
N LEU A 179 -7.89 -6.76 23.08
CA LEU A 179 -8.90 -6.49 22.06
C LEU A 179 -8.39 -5.50 21.01
N LEU A 180 -7.71 -4.42 21.45
CA LEU A 180 -7.13 -3.42 20.56
C LEU A 180 -5.99 -4.00 19.71
N PHE A 181 -5.13 -4.82 20.31
CA PHE A 181 -4.07 -5.53 19.58
C PHE A 181 -4.64 -6.50 18.55
N PHE A 182 -5.64 -7.31 18.93
CA PHE A 182 -6.29 -8.24 18.01
C PHE A 182 -6.95 -7.51 16.85
N ALA A 183 -7.73 -6.45 17.13
CA ALA A 183 -8.39 -5.64 16.10
C ALA A 183 -7.38 -5.03 15.10
N ALA A 184 -6.24 -4.53 15.59
CA ALA A 184 -5.18 -4.01 14.73
C ALA A 184 -4.61 -5.09 13.80
N ASN A 185 -4.32 -6.30 14.32
CA ASN A 185 -3.81 -7.40 13.51
C ASN A 185 -4.84 -7.89 12.47
N THR A 186 -6.10 -8.04 12.87
CA THR A 186 -7.19 -8.42 11.96
C THR A 186 -7.40 -7.39 10.87
N TYR A 187 -7.34 -6.09 11.20
CA TYR A 187 -7.43 -5.00 10.22
C TYR A 187 -6.30 -5.07 9.18
N VAL A 188 -5.06 -5.30 9.61
CA VAL A 188 -3.92 -5.48 8.71
C VAL A 188 -4.13 -6.67 7.79
N MET A 189 -4.55 -7.82 8.34
CA MET A 189 -4.80 -9.04 7.57
C MET A 189 -5.92 -8.85 6.53
N ILE A 190 -7.05 -8.24 6.92
CA ILE A 190 -8.15 -7.92 6.00
C ILE A 190 -7.68 -6.96 4.91
N THR A 191 -6.93 -5.93 5.27
CA THR A 191 -6.40 -4.95 4.30
C THR A 191 -5.49 -5.63 3.28
N ILE A 192 -4.65 -6.58 3.71
CA ILE A 192 -3.81 -7.39 2.81
C ILE A 192 -4.68 -8.24 1.89
N ILE A 193 -5.66 -8.98 2.43
CA ILE A 193 -6.54 -9.83 1.62
C ILE A 193 -7.31 -9.02 0.58
N LEU A 194 -7.87 -7.87 0.97
CA LEU A 194 -8.69 -7.03 0.08
C LEU A 194 -7.86 -6.27 -0.96
N ARG A 195 -6.60 -5.95 -0.67
CA ARG A 195 -5.73 -5.17 -1.56
C ARG A 195 -4.68 -6.01 -2.28
N HIS A 196 -4.61 -7.31 -2.01
CA HIS A 196 -3.74 -8.23 -2.73
C HIS A 196 -4.27 -8.41 -4.16
N THR A 197 -3.80 -7.57 -5.08
CA THR A 197 -3.90 -7.84 -6.51
C THR A 197 -3.11 -9.10 -6.82
N TYR A 198 -3.81 -10.19 -7.10
CA TYR A 198 -3.21 -11.37 -7.71
C TYR A 198 -2.60 -10.97 -9.04
N SER A 199 -1.29 -10.74 -9.08
CA SER A 199 -0.53 -10.74 -10.34
C SER A 199 -0.20 -12.19 -10.64
N PRO A 200 -0.85 -12.84 -11.62
CA PRO A 200 -0.44 -14.17 -12.02
C PRO A 200 0.91 -14.02 -12.73
N VAL A 201 1.99 -14.17 -11.97
CA VAL A 201 3.39 -14.22 -12.48
C VAL A 201 3.49 -15.17 -13.68
N PHE A 202 2.65 -16.21 -13.70
CA PHE A 202 2.59 -17.24 -14.74
C PHE A 202 1.81 -16.87 -16.01
N LYS A 203 0.97 -15.82 -16.04
CA LYS A 203 0.34 -15.39 -17.30
C LYS A 203 1.37 -14.83 -18.28
N ARG A 204 2.34 -14.06 -17.78
CA ARG A 204 3.41 -13.47 -18.61
C ARG A 204 4.28 -14.52 -19.29
N LEU A 205 4.57 -15.62 -18.57
CA LEU A 205 5.34 -16.75 -19.11
C LEU A 205 4.55 -17.54 -20.17
N ALA A 206 3.25 -17.73 -19.97
CA ALA A 206 2.37 -18.35 -20.97
C ALA A 206 2.23 -17.48 -22.24
N SER A 207 2.16 -16.15 -22.09
CA SER A 207 2.18 -15.22 -23.22
C SER A 207 3.49 -15.28 -24.00
N ILE A 208 4.63 -15.33 -23.31
CA ILE A 208 5.96 -15.47 -23.93
C ILE A 208 6.08 -16.81 -24.66
N LEU A 209 5.64 -17.92 -24.05
CA LEU A 209 5.60 -19.24 -24.70
C LEU A 209 4.66 -19.27 -25.90
N GLN A 210 3.53 -18.56 -25.87
CA GLN A 210 2.64 -18.43 -27.03
C GLN A 210 3.27 -17.60 -28.16
N ILE A 211 4.04 -16.56 -27.84
CA ILE A 211 4.78 -15.75 -28.81
C ILE A 211 5.92 -16.57 -29.42
N VAL A 212 6.68 -17.29 -28.61
CA VAL A 212 7.77 -18.18 -29.06
C VAL A 212 7.23 -19.31 -29.94
N ASN A 213 6.13 -19.96 -29.56
CA ASN A 213 5.48 -21.00 -30.37
C ASN A 213 4.82 -20.46 -31.66
N ARG A 214 4.58 -19.15 -31.76
CA ARG A 214 4.14 -18.49 -33.01
C ARG A 214 5.30 -18.10 -33.91
N ALA A 215 6.44 -17.73 -33.33
CA ALA A 215 7.62 -17.27 -34.06
C ALA A 215 8.39 -18.43 -34.72
N ASP A 216 8.42 -19.61 -34.07
CA ASP A 216 9.09 -20.80 -34.61
C ASP A 216 8.26 -22.08 -34.35
N PRO A 217 7.68 -22.70 -35.40
CA PRO A 217 6.87 -23.91 -35.27
C PRO A 217 7.65 -25.16 -34.83
N SER A 218 8.99 -25.15 -34.96
CA SER A 218 9.85 -26.31 -34.69
C SER A 218 9.93 -26.68 -33.20
N PHE A 219 9.61 -25.75 -32.30
CA PHE A 219 9.63 -25.94 -30.85
C PHE A 219 8.33 -26.52 -30.25
N ARG A 220 7.31 -26.80 -31.07
CA ARG A 220 6.06 -27.43 -30.59
C ARG A 220 6.33 -28.78 -29.95
N GLY A 221 6.20 -28.84 -28.62
CA GLY A 221 6.23 -30.09 -27.85
C GLY A 221 7.56 -30.41 -27.16
N GLN A 222 8.63 -29.63 -27.37
CA GLN A 222 9.91 -29.85 -26.67
C GLN A 222 9.96 -29.20 -25.28
N ILE A 223 9.18 -28.15 -25.03
CA ILE A 223 9.13 -27.46 -23.73
C ILE A 223 7.73 -27.66 -23.12
N GLN A 224 7.55 -28.75 -22.38
CA GLN A 224 6.43 -28.88 -21.45
C GLN A 224 6.82 -28.24 -20.11
N PRO A 225 6.18 -27.14 -19.68
CA PRO A 225 6.48 -26.59 -18.39
C PRO A 225 5.93 -27.51 -17.27
N PRO A 226 6.66 -27.73 -16.17
CA PRO A 226 6.35 -28.73 -15.14
C PRO A 226 4.96 -28.58 -14.50
N TRP A 227 4.37 -27.39 -14.55
CA TRP A 227 3.09 -27.08 -13.91
C TRP A 227 1.86 -27.65 -14.64
N ILE A 228 1.98 -28.13 -15.89
CA ILE A 228 0.88 -28.82 -16.59
C ILE A 228 0.54 -30.15 -15.90
N LEU A 229 1.50 -30.78 -15.20
CA LEU A 229 1.25 -31.99 -14.41
C LEU A 229 0.52 -31.70 -13.09
N LEU A 230 0.68 -30.49 -12.52
CA LEU A 230 0.08 -30.11 -11.23
C LEU A 230 -1.40 -29.73 -11.33
N ASN A 231 -1.90 -29.34 -12.50
CA ASN A 231 -3.33 -29.01 -12.71
C ASN A 231 -4.23 -30.23 -12.97
N SER A 232 -3.65 -31.43 -13.07
CA SER A 232 -4.40 -32.66 -13.36
C SER A 232 -5.32 -33.11 -12.21
N THR A 233 -5.09 -32.64 -10.97
CA THR A 233 -5.97 -32.96 -9.82
C THR A 233 -7.26 -32.15 -9.81
N ALA A 234 -7.26 -30.91 -10.30
CA ALA A 234 -8.45 -30.04 -10.35
C ALA A 234 -9.39 -30.37 -11.52
N VAL A 235 -8.86 -30.93 -12.61
CA VAL A 235 -9.66 -31.39 -13.76
C VAL A 235 -10.42 -32.69 -13.43
N TRP A 236 -9.86 -33.53 -12.56
CA TRP A 236 -10.46 -34.82 -12.21
C TRP A 236 -11.72 -34.71 -11.34
N THR A 237 -11.78 -33.73 -10.44
CA THR A 237 -12.95 -33.48 -9.58
C THR A 237 -14.15 -32.90 -10.34
N SER A 238 -13.91 -32.02 -11.31
CA SER A 238 -14.98 -31.38 -12.08
C SER A 238 -15.65 -32.36 -13.07
N ARG A 239 -14.89 -33.23 -13.74
CA ARG A 239 -15.44 -34.23 -14.69
C ARG A 239 -16.31 -35.30 -14.02
N ARG A 240 -16.01 -35.69 -12.78
CA ARG A 240 -16.80 -36.70 -12.03
C ARG A 240 -18.17 -36.17 -11.59
N LEU A 241 -18.30 -34.85 -11.40
CA LEU A 241 -19.57 -34.22 -11.02
C LEU A 241 -20.51 -34.03 -12.21
N GLU A 242 -19.99 -33.69 -13.39
CA GLU A 242 -20.79 -33.54 -14.62
C GLU A 242 -21.31 -34.88 -15.13
N THR A 243 -20.47 -35.93 -15.10
CA THR A 243 -20.89 -37.29 -15.50
C THR A 243 -21.98 -37.87 -14.59
N LYS A 244 -21.93 -37.62 -13.27
CA LYS A 244 -23.01 -38.04 -12.36
C LYS A 244 -24.32 -37.26 -12.56
N LYS A 245 -24.27 -35.98 -12.91
CA LYS A 245 -25.49 -35.18 -13.20
C LYS A 245 -26.17 -35.59 -14.51
N GLY A 246 -25.38 -35.90 -15.55
CA GLY A 246 -25.92 -36.37 -16.84
C GLY A 246 -26.63 -37.73 -16.74
N VAL A 247 -26.03 -38.69 -16.03
CA VAL A 247 -26.59 -40.05 -15.89
C VAL A 247 -27.90 -40.05 -15.09
N VAL A 248 -28.00 -39.27 -14.01
CA VAL A 248 -29.22 -39.18 -13.20
C VAL A 248 -30.37 -38.53 -13.97
N SER A 249 -30.08 -37.54 -14.83
CA SER A 249 -31.11 -36.88 -15.62
C SER A 249 -31.67 -37.79 -16.73
N ASP A 250 -30.81 -38.61 -17.36
CA ASP A 250 -31.23 -39.57 -18.39
C ASP A 250 -32.01 -40.77 -17.82
N GLU A 251 -31.66 -41.27 -16.62
CA GLU A 251 -32.44 -42.32 -15.96
C GLU A 251 -33.83 -41.84 -15.53
N MET A 252 -33.95 -40.60 -15.02
CA MET A 252 -35.27 -40.02 -14.70
C MET A 252 -36.14 -39.87 -15.95
N LEU A 253 -35.58 -39.40 -17.07
CA LEU A 253 -36.32 -39.24 -18.33
C LEU A 253 -36.77 -40.60 -18.90
N ARG A 254 -35.92 -41.63 -18.82
CA ARG A 254 -36.30 -43.00 -19.23
C ARG A 254 -37.37 -43.63 -18.33
N GLY A 255 -37.34 -43.35 -17.03
CA GLY A 255 -38.38 -43.80 -16.08
C GLY A 255 -39.75 -43.19 -16.36
N VAL A 256 -39.81 -41.91 -16.74
CA VAL A 256 -41.06 -41.21 -17.11
C VAL A 256 -41.62 -41.72 -18.44
N GLN A 257 -40.76 -41.93 -19.45
CA GLN A 257 -41.19 -42.46 -20.76
C GLN A 257 -41.76 -43.88 -20.66
N ASN A 258 -41.15 -44.77 -19.87
CA ASN A 258 -41.65 -46.13 -19.69
C ASN A 258 -42.97 -46.19 -18.91
N LYS A 259 -43.23 -45.24 -18.01
CA LYS A 259 -44.50 -45.15 -17.27
C LYS A 259 -45.68 -44.70 -18.16
N HIS A 260 -45.43 -43.86 -19.16
CA HIS A 260 -46.45 -43.49 -20.16
C HIS A 260 -46.75 -44.63 -21.13
N ARG A 261 -45.72 -45.36 -21.59
CA ARG A 261 -45.90 -46.50 -22.52
C ARG A 261 -46.66 -47.69 -21.91
N SER A 262 -46.59 -47.84 -20.58
CA SER A 262 -47.33 -48.87 -19.82
C SER A 262 -48.79 -48.52 -19.55
N ARG A 263 -49.22 -47.25 -19.70
CA ARG A 263 -50.62 -46.85 -19.51
C ARG A 263 -51.44 -46.96 -20.80
N ASP A 264 -50.81 -46.75 -21.96
CA ASP A 264 -51.48 -46.85 -23.27
C ASP A 264 -51.67 -48.29 -23.78
N SER A 265 -51.07 -49.28 -23.12
CA SER A 265 -51.18 -50.72 -23.47
C SER A 265 -52.20 -51.49 -22.61
N ARG A 266 -53.06 -50.78 -21.86
CA ARG A 266 -54.07 -51.38 -20.97
C ARG A 266 -55.51 -50.91 -21.23
N ILE A 267 -55.76 -50.27 -22.37
CA ILE A 267 -57.10 -49.93 -22.88
C ILE A 267 -57.14 -50.38 -24.35
N GLY A 268 -57.67 -51.58 -24.57
CA GLY A 268 -57.75 -52.27 -25.86
C GLY A 268 -58.06 -53.74 -25.63
#